data_AF-A0A2V8K068-F1
#
_entry.id   AF-A0A2V8K068-F1
#
_cell.length_a   1.000
_cell.length_b   1.000
_cell.length_c   1.000
_cell.angle_alpha   90.00
_cell.angle_beta   90.00
_cell.angle_gamma   90.00
#
_symmetry.space_group_name_H-M   'P 1'
#
loop_
_entity.id
_entity.type
_entity.pdbx_description
1 polymer ?
#
loop_
_entity_poly.entity_id
_entity_poly.type
_entity_poly.pdbx_seq_one_letter_code
_entity_poly.pdbx_strand_id
1 'polypeptide(L)'
;LEPAVGQGKIRPQVSIVMNFEQVEETVEQYDPQHSVVRSEQKQEERQPKAERFGGIPGPRSTPTNNPAGAPAAQADQSAGRTHSDFVKQNETVNYEVSKAVRHVVNPVGKIERVSVAVVIDNHTKVTTGSDGKEQTSQEPRTPEEMKKYRDLVSAAIGFNPDRG
;
A
#
# COMPACT_ATOMS: atom_id res chain seq x y z
N LEU A 1 -0.12 7.05 44.88
CA LEU A 1 -0.87 8.12 45.56
C LEU A 1 -0.98 7.92 47.07
N GLU A 2 -1.07 6.69 47.56
CA GLU A 2 -1.13 6.41 49.01
C GLU A 2 -0.08 7.15 49.87
N PRO A 3 1.21 7.28 49.45
CA PRO A 3 2.19 8.02 50.26
C PRO A 3 1.86 9.51 50.43
N ALA A 4 1.08 10.09 49.51
CA ALA A 4 0.73 11.51 49.53
C ALA A 4 -0.59 11.80 50.28
N VAL A 5 -1.48 10.82 50.42
CA VAL A 5 -2.83 11.02 51.01
C VAL A 5 -3.08 10.20 52.27
N GLY A 6 -2.23 9.22 52.57
CA GLY A 6 -2.40 8.27 53.66
C GLY A 6 -2.95 6.92 53.19
N GLN A 7 -2.57 5.87 53.92
CA GLN A 7 -3.01 4.51 53.64
C GLN A 7 -4.53 4.39 53.77
N GLY A 8 -5.19 3.75 52.79
CA GLY A 8 -6.65 3.55 52.78
C GLY A 8 -7.48 4.80 52.51
N LYS A 9 -6.85 5.97 52.30
CA LYS A 9 -7.52 7.26 52.02
C LYS A 9 -7.81 7.49 50.53
N ILE A 10 -7.63 6.45 49.71
CA ILE A 10 -7.84 6.49 48.27
C ILE A 10 -8.55 5.23 47.79
N ARG A 11 -9.51 5.40 46.88
CA ARG A 11 -10.18 4.29 46.19
C ARG A 11 -10.18 4.54 44.69
N PRO A 12 -9.26 3.93 43.94
CA PRO A 12 -9.28 3.99 42.48
C PRO A 12 -10.24 2.93 41.90
N GLN A 13 -10.87 3.28 40.79
CA GLN A 13 -11.61 2.38 39.91
C GLN A 13 -11.10 2.61 38.49
N VAL A 14 -10.78 1.53 37.79
CA VAL A 14 -10.23 1.57 36.44
C VAL A 14 -11.09 0.68 35.54
N SER A 15 -11.49 1.23 34.39
CA SER A 15 -12.19 0.51 33.34
C SER A 15 -11.41 0.66 32.04
N ILE A 16 -11.20 -0.44 31.33
CA ILE A 16 -10.39 -0.49 30.10
C ILE A 16 -11.24 -1.11 29.01
N VAL A 17 -11.32 -0.43 27.87
CA VAL A 17 -11.88 -0.96 26.63
C VAL A 17 -10.73 -1.37 25.73
N MET A 18 -10.71 -2.63 25.31
CA MET A 18 -9.68 -3.22 24.46
C MET A 18 -10.29 -3.75 23.18
N ASN A 19 -9.58 -3.54 22.09
CA ASN A 19 -9.89 -4.12 20.79
C ASN A 19 -9.04 -5.38 20.57
N PHE A 20 -9.72 -6.49 20.29
CA PHE A 20 -9.13 -7.80 20.04
C PHE A 20 -9.24 -8.22 18.57
N GLU A 21 -9.57 -7.29 17.68
CA GLU A 21 -9.56 -7.50 16.24
C GLU A 21 -8.14 -7.80 15.77
N GLN A 22 -7.99 -8.93 15.07
CA GLN A 22 -6.76 -9.31 14.39
C GLN A 22 -6.88 -8.85 12.94
N VAL A 23 -6.02 -7.91 12.54
CA VAL A 23 -5.96 -7.42 11.16
C VAL A 23 -4.73 -8.00 10.51
N GLU A 24 -4.94 -8.76 9.45
CA GLU A 24 -3.89 -9.31 8.60
C GLU A 24 -3.89 -8.57 7.26
N GLU A 25 -2.77 -7.92 6.94
CA GLU A 25 -2.60 -7.16 5.71
C GLU A 25 -1.49 -7.80 4.87
N THR A 26 -1.81 -8.13 3.63
CA THR A 26 -0.81 -8.57 2.64
C THR A 26 -0.71 -7.52 1.56
N VAL A 27 0.41 -6.79 1.55
CA VAL A 27 0.70 -5.76 0.54
C VAL A 27 1.63 -6.36 -0.50
N GLU A 28 1.19 -6.36 -1.75
CA GLU A 28 2.02 -6.70 -2.90
C GLU A 28 2.37 -5.43 -3.66
N GLN A 29 3.66 -5.13 -3.74
CA GLN A 29 4.17 -3.97 -4.47
C GLN A 29 5.05 -4.43 -5.63
N TYR A 30 4.81 -3.82 -6.79
CA TYR A 30 5.58 -4.04 -8.02
C TYR A 30 6.40 -2.80 -8.31
N ASP A 31 7.70 -2.97 -8.57
CA ASP A 31 8.57 -1.87 -8.98
C ASP A 31 8.83 -1.95 -10.50
N PRO A 32 8.16 -1.12 -11.32
CA PRO A 32 8.31 -1.16 -12.77
C PRO A 32 9.67 -0.62 -13.25
N GLN A 33 10.41 0.12 -12.42
CA GLN A 33 11.71 0.69 -12.81
C GLN A 33 12.84 -0.34 -12.72
N HIS A 34 12.68 -1.38 -11.90
CA HIS A 34 13.63 -2.49 -11.78
C HIS A 34 13.06 -3.75 -12.41
N SER A 35 12.82 -3.67 -13.73
CA SER A 35 12.44 -4.82 -14.54
C SER A 35 13.65 -5.40 -15.27
N VAL A 36 13.80 -6.72 -15.22
CA VAL A 36 14.88 -7.44 -15.91
C VAL A 36 14.28 -8.20 -17.08
N VAL A 37 14.92 -8.11 -18.25
CA VAL A 37 14.50 -8.89 -19.43
C VAL A 37 14.67 -10.37 -19.10
N ARG A 38 13.55 -11.12 -19.15
CA ARG A 38 13.53 -12.57 -18.95
C ARG A 38 13.81 -13.30 -20.25
N SER A 39 13.20 -12.85 -21.35
CA SER A 39 13.41 -13.44 -22.68
C SER A 39 13.13 -12.43 -23.77
N GLU A 40 13.95 -12.43 -24.81
CA GLU A 40 13.77 -11.63 -26.02
C GLU A 40 13.73 -12.57 -27.24
N GLN A 41 12.70 -12.45 -28.06
CA GLN A 41 12.59 -13.14 -29.34
C GLN A 41 12.56 -12.11 -30.46
N LYS A 42 13.64 -12.05 -31.24
CA LYS A 42 13.78 -11.20 -32.41
C LYS A 42 13.73 -12.03 -33.69
N GLN A 43 12.76 -11.75 -34.56
CA GLN A 43 12.63 -12.36 -35.88
C GLN A 43 12.82 -11.28 -36.93
N GLU A 44 13.89 -11.38 -37.71
CA GLU A 44 14.21 -10.47 -38.80
C GLU A 44 14.13 -11.22 -40.14
N GLU A 45 13.18 -10.83 -40.98
CA GLU A 45 13.06 -11.32 -42.35
C GLU A 45 13.56 -10.22 -43.30
N ARG A 46 14.70 -10.48 -43.94
CA ARG A 46 15.19 -9.69 -45.07
C ARG A 46 15.02 -10.50 -46.34
N GLN A 47 14.27 -9.97 -47.30
CA GLN A 47 14.27 -10.51 -48.66
C GLN A 47 15.30 -9.72 -49.47
N PRO A 48 16.52 -10.26 -49.73
CA PRO A 48 17.45 -9.63 -50.63
C PRO A 48 16.86 -9.60 -52.04
N LYS A 49 17.14 -8.51 -52.75
CA LYS A 49 16.79 -8.30 -54.16
C LYS A 49 17.10 -9.56 -54.98
N ALA A 50 16.07 -10.13 -55.61
CA ALA A 50 16.30 -11.10 -56.66
C ALA A 50 16.95 -10.36 -57.85
N GLU A 51 18.27 -10.50 -58.01
CA GLU A 51 18.93 -10.16 -59.26
C GLU A 51 18.39 -11.06 -60.36
N ARG A 52 17.41 -10.56 -61.11
CA ARG A 52 16.99 -11.21 -62.35
C ARG A 52 18.09 -11.01 -63.38
N PHE A 53 18.99 -11.98 -63.49
CA PHE A 53 19.74 -12.18 -64.73
C PHE A 53 18.72 -12.48 -65.84
N GLY A 54 18.70 -11.61 -66.85
CA GLY A 54 17.80 -11.70 -67.99
C GLY A 54 18.13 -12.90 -68.86
N GLY A 55 17.10 -13.65 -69.22
CA GLY A 55 17.15 -14.65 -70.28
C GLY A 55 15.76 -14.86 -70.86
N ILE A 56 15.54 -14.38 -72.08
CA ILE A 56 14.42 -14.77 -72.96
C ILE A 56 15.07 -15.40 -74.19
N PRO A 57 14.80 -16.68 -74.49
CA PRO A 57 14.21 -17.02 -75.80
C PRO A 57 13.21 -18.19 -75.68
N GLY A 58 11.95 -18.07 -76.11
CA GLY A 58 11.55 -18.25 -77.52
C GLY A 58 10.68 -19.53 -77.69
N PRO A 59 9.99 -19.76 -78.83
CA PRO A 59 8.52 -19.91 -78.88
C PRO A 59 7.96 -21.26 -79.38
N ARG A 60 6.61 -21.39 -79.32
CA ARG A 60 5.70 -22.37 -79.98
C ARG A 60 5.56 -23.73 -79.27
N SER A 61 4.36 -24.20 -78.93
CA SER A 61 3.35 -24.66 -79.90
C SER A 61 1.96 -24.80 -79.26
N THR A 62 0.93 -24.32 -79.97
CA THR A 62 -0.51 -24.49 -79.69
C THR A 62 -1.01 -25.87 -80.19
N PRO A 63 -2.23 -26.33 -79.85
CA PRO A 63 -3.40 -25.94 -80.65
C PRO A 63 -4.69 -25.68 -79.85
N THR A 64 -5.27 -24.51 -80.13
CA THR A 64 -6.69 -24.22 -80.41
C THR A 64 -7.78 -25.17 -79.90
N ASN A 65 -8.66 -24.61 -79.05
CA ASN A 65 -10.11 -24.83 -79.20
C ASN A 65 -10.90 -23.57 -78.77
N ASN A 66 -11.10 -22.62 -79.68
CA ASN A 66 -12.32 -21.79 -79.72
C ASN A 66 -12.40 -21.01 -81.04
N PRO A 67 -13.53 -21.01 -81.77
CA PRO A 67 -13.70 -20.19 -82.95
C PRO A 67 -14.22 -18.78 -82.60
N ALA A 68 -13.90 -17.84 -83.50
CA ALA A 68 -14.45 -16.47 -83.66
C ALA A 68 -13.80 -15.31 -82.87
N GLY A 69 -12.99 -14.51 -83.60
CA GLY A 69 -12.92 -13.04 -83.49
C GLY A 69 -11.73 -12.43 -82.72
N ALA A 70 -10.65 -12.06 -83.41
CA ALA A 70 -9.60 -11.16 -82.91
C ALA A 70 -9.92 -9.69 -83.34
N PRO A 71 -9.37 -8.60 -82.74
CA PRO A 71 -7.92 -8.37 -82.67
C PRO A 71 -7.35 -7.71 -81.39
N ALA A 72 -6.02 -7.77 -81.35
CA ALA A 72 -5.02 -7.17 -80.47
C ALA A 72 -5.40 -5.94 -79.63
N ALA A 73 -5.04 -5.99 -78.34
CA ALA A 73 -4.77 -4.81 -77.53
C ALA A 73 -3.28 -4.78 -77.17
N GLN A 74 -2.65 -3.71 -77.61
CA GLN A 74 -1.24 -3.37 -77.54
C GLN A 74 -0.85 -2.92 -76.13
N ALA A 75 0.42 -3.15 -75.80
CA ALA A 75 1.08 -2.82 -74.55
C ALA A 75 0.82 -1.40 -74.02
N ASP A 76 0.73 -1.26 -72.70
CA ASP A 76 1.39 -0.18 -71.98
C ASP A 76 1.86 -0.69 -70.61
N GLN A 77 3.17 -0.90 -70.52
CA GLN A 77 3.89 -1.18 -69.27
C GLN A 77 4.40 0.16 -68.74
N SER A 78 3.66 0.78 -67.84
CA SER A 78 4.14 1.97 -67.13
C SER A 78 3.64 2.01 -65.70
N ALA A 79 3.92 0.94 -64.94
CA ALA A 79 3.86 0.98 -63.48
C ALA A 79 5.28 1.23 -62.94
N GLY A 80 5.50 2.41 -62.38
CA GLY A 80 6.73 2.83 -61.73
C GLY A 80 7.20 1.78 -60.73
N ARG A 81 8.39 1.22 -60.95
CA ARG A 81 9.03 0.32 -60.01
C ARG A 81 9.72 1.14 -58.92
N THR A 82 8.96 1.49 -57.89
CA THR A 82 9.54 1.86 -56.59
C THR A 82 10.22 0.60 -56.05
N HIS A 83 11.55 0.58 -56.11
CA HIS A 83 12.35 -0.45 -55.45
C HIS A 83 12.36 -0.15 -53.94
N SER A 84 11.57 -0.89 -53.18
CA SER A 84 11.64 -0.88 -51.72
C SER A 84 12.26 -2.18 -51.23
N ASP A 85 13.35 -2.09 -50.48
CA ASP A 85 13.85 -3.20 -49.67
C ASP A 85 12.79 -3.57 -48.63
N PHE A 86 12.30 -4.81 -48.65
CA PHE A 86 11.35 -5.29 -47.65
C PHE A 86 12.10 -5.91 -46.49
N VAL A 87 12.09 -5.21 -45.35
CA VAL A 87 12.60 -5.68 -44.07
C VAL A 87 11.43 -5.77 -43.11
N LYS A 88 11.16 -6.97 -42.59
CA LYS A 88 10.19 -7.18 -41.51
C LYS A 88 10.93 -7.58 -40.24
N GLN A 89 10.80 -6.76 -39.20
CA GLN A 89 11.33 -7.04 -37.87
C GLN A 89 10.17 -7.23 -36.90
N ASN A 90 10.10 -8.40 -36.27
CA ASN A 90 9.21 -8.69 -35.14
C ASN A 90 10.08 -8.87 -33.89
N GLU A 91 9.71 -8.23 -32.78
CA GLU A 91 10.43 -8.32 -31.51
C GLU A 91 9.43 -8.53 -30.37
N THR A 92 9.70 -9.49 -29.49
CA THR A 92 8.89 -9.77 -28.30
C THR A 92 9.82 -9.84 -27.10
N VAL A 93 9.61 -8.97 -26.10
CA VAL A 93 10.42 -8.89 -24.89
C VAL A 93 9.54 -9.16 -23.68
N ASN A 94 9.87 -10.20 -22.91
CA ASN A 94 9.24 -10.51 -21.64
C ASN A 94 10.09 -9.96 -20.49
N TYR A 95 9.45 -9.31 -19.52
CA TYR A 95 10.10 -8.73 -18.35
C TYR A 95 9.68 -9.46 -17.08
N GLU A 96 10.63 -9.65 -16.16
CA GLU A 96 10.32 -9.93 -14.75
C GLU A 96 10.34 -8.61 -13.97
N VAL A 97 9.27 -8.34 -13.25
CA VAL A 97 9.12 -7.15 -12.41
C VAL A 97 9.38 -7.56 -10.96
N SER A 98 10.22 -6.79 -10.27
CA SER A 98 10.49 -7.04 -8.86
C SER A 98 9.19 -6.97 -8.04
N LYS A 99 8.91 -8.04 -7.28
CA LYS A 99 7.73 -8.16 -6.40
C LYS A 99 8.18 -8.13 -4.94
N ALA A 100 7.68 -7.18 -4.17
CA ALA A 100 7.83 -7.14 -2.72
C ALA A 100 6.49 -7.53 -2.07
N VAL A 101 6.51 -8.61 -1.26
CA VAL A 101 5.34 -9.03 -0.47
C VAL A 101 5.61 -8.70 0.99
N ARG A 102 4.78 -7.84 1.56
CA ARG A 102 4.80 -7.53 2.99
C ARG A 102 3.57 -8.13 3.64
N HIS A 103 3.78 -9.08 4.54
CA HIS A 103 2.74 -9.64 5.39
C HIS A 103 2.82 -9.00 6.78
N VAL A 104 1.79 -8.26 7.15
CA VAL A 104 1.70 -7.58 8.45
C VAL A 104 0.54 -8.18 9.23
N VAL A 105 0.85 -8.71 10.41
CA VAL A 105 -0.15 -9.18 11.38
C VAL A 105 -0.18 -8.16 12.52
N ASN A 106 -1.27 -7.42 12.63
CA ASN A 106 -1.43 -6.46 13.71
C ASN A 106 -1.67 -7.21 15.03
N PRO A 107 -0.96 -6.84 16.12
CA PRO A 107 -1.15 -7.48 17.41
C PRO A 107 -2.54 -7.15 17.97
N VAL A 108 -3.21 -8.16 18.54
CA VAL A 108 -4.49 -8.01 19.23
C VAL A 108 -4.30 -7.40 20.63
N GLY A 109 -5.38 -6.88 21.21
CA GLY A 109 -5.36 -6.33 22.58
C GLY A 109 -4.93 -4.87 22.65
N LYS A 110 -5.14 -4.11 21.57
CA LYS A 110 -4.90 -2.67 21.58
C LYS A 110 -5.88 -2.01 22.55
N ILE A 111 -5.36 -1.24 23.49
CA ILE A 111 -6.18 -0.44 24.41
C ILE A 111 -6.80 0.72 23.62
N GLU A 112 -8.11 0.70 23.47
CA GLU A 112 -8.89 1.77 22.82
C GLU A 112 -9.16 2.92 23.77
N ARG A 113 -9.55 2.61 25.02
CA ARG A 113 -9.92 3.64 25.99
C ARG A 113 -9.64 3.20 27.42
N VAL A 114 -9.16 4.12 28.24
CA VAL A 114 -8.94 3.92 29.68
C VAL A 114 -9.74 4.96 30.44
N SER A 115 -10.61 4.52 31.35
CA SER A 115 -11.37 5.39 32.24
C SER A 115 -10.95 5.14 33.67
N VAL A 116 -10.57 6.22 34.36
CA VAL A 116 -10.13 6.16 35.76
C VAL A 116 -10.98 7.09 36.59
N ALA A 117 -11.56 6.56 37.66
CA ALA A 117 -12.22 7.32 38.70
C ALA A 117 -11.44 7.13 40.01
N VAL A 118 -11.15 8.24 40.70
CA VAL A 118 -10.39 8.21 41.95
C VAL A 118 -11.14 8.99 43.01
N VAL A 119 -11.47 8.33 44.11
CA VAL A 119 -12.03 8.96 45.31
C VAL A 119 -10.91 9.16 46.32
N ILE A 120 -10.81 10.37 46.89
CA ILE A 120 -9.78 10.72 47.87
C ILE A 120 -10.42 11.35 49.11
N ASP A 121 -10.18 10.78 50.29
CA ASP A 121 -10.73 11.20 51.59
C ASP A 121 -10.16 12.54 52.03
N ASN A 122 -10.96 13.47 52.56
CA ASN A 122 -10.53 14.80 53.03
C ASN A 122 -9.36 14.80 54.04
N HIS A 123 -8.71 15.95 54.22
CA HIS A 123 -7.64 16.12 55.21
C HIS A 123 -8.18 15.89 56.61
N THR A 124 -7.45 15.13 57.42
CA THR A 124 -7.79 14.89 58.82
C THR A 124 -6.97 15.85 59.67
N LYS A 125 -7.65 16.81 60.31
CA LYS A 125 -7.00 17.77 61.20
C LYS A 125 -7.37 17.42 62.64
N VAL A 126 -6.35 17.17 63.45
CA VAL A 126 -6.52 16.96 64.89
C VAL A 126 -6.26 18.30 65.58
N THR A 127 -7.30 18.86 66.17
CA THR A 127 -7.23 20.08 66.98
C THR A 127 -7.46 19.71 68.44
N THR A 128 -6.57 20.15 69.32
CA THR A 128 -6.78 20.00 70.77
C THR A 128 -7.77 21.06 71.23
N GLY A 129 -8.93 20.63 71.72
CA GLY A 129 -9.91 21.52 72.32
C GLY A 129 -9.39 22.11 73.64
N SER A 130 -10.06 23.15 74.14
CA SER A 130 -9.79 23.79 75.44
C SER A 130 -9.75 22.83 76.62
N ASP A 131 -10.31 21.63 76.44
CA ASP A 131 -10.54 20.61 77.46
C ASP A 131 -9.44 19.52 77.43
N GLY A 132 -8.39 19.71 76.63
CA GLY A 132 -7.29 18.74 76.45
C GLY A 132 -7.66 17.51 75.61
N LYS A 133 -8.90 17.43 75.10
CA LYS A 133 -9.35 16.35 74.21
C LYS A 133 -9.02 16.66 72.76
N GLU A 134 -8.49 15.65 72.06
CA GLU A 134 -8.28 15.70 70.63
C GLU A 134 -9.62 15.65 69.89
N GLN A 135 -9.89 16.69 69.11
CA GLN A 135 -11.06 16.79 68.27
C GLN A 135 -10.61 16.67 66.82
N THR A 136 -11.10 15.63 66.14
CA THR A 136 -10.78 15.39 64.73
C THR A 136 -11.80 16.09 63.85
N SER A 137 -11.35 17.00 63.00
CA SER A 137 -12.16 17.67 61.97
C SER A 137 -11.70 17.23 60.58
N GLN A 138 -12.64 17.14 59.64
CA GLN A 138 -12.34 16.90 58.24
C GLN A 138 -12.37 18.21 57.46
N GLU A 139 -11.24 18.58 56.87
CA GLU A 139 -11.13 19.75 56.01
C GLU A 139 -11.14 19.32 54.53
N PRO A 140 -12.03 19.89 53.70
CA PRO A 140 -12.02 19.64 52.26
C PRO A 140 -10.66 19.96 51.65
N ARG A 141 -10.22 19.16 50.68
CA ARG A 141 -9.01 19.48 49.93
C ARG A 141 -9.19 20.71 49.07
N THR A 142 -8.09 21.45 48.86
CA THR A 142 -8.13 22.62 48.00
C THR A 142 -8.20 22.21 46.52
N PRO A 143 -8.75 23.05 45.64
CA PRO A 143 -8.77 22.79 44.20
C PRO A 143 -7.37 22.57 43.60
N GLU A 144 -6.35 23.24 44.12
CA GLU A 144 -4.96 23.13 43.66
C GLU A 144 -4.36 21.75 43.96
N GLU A 145 -4.63 21.20 45.14
CA GLU A 145 -4.27 19.82 45.47
C GLU A 145 -5.04 18.83 44.59
N MET A 146 -6.33 19.12 44.38
CA MET A 146 -7.21 18.57 43.36
C MET A 146 -6.48 18.28 42.04
N LYS A 147 -5.97 19.38 41.49
CA LYS A 147 -5.28 19.39 40.21
C LYS A 147 -3.99 18.58 40.26
N LYS A 148 -3.16 18.72 41.29
CA LYS A 148 -1.91 17.95 41.44
C LYS A 148 -2.15 16.45 41.43
N TYR A 149 -3.18 15.97 42.14
CA TYR A 149 -3.50 14.54 42.13
C TYR A 149 -4.00 14.09 40.76
N ARG A 150 -4.83 14.89 40.08
CA ARG A 150 -5.25 14.61 38.71
C ARG A 150 -4.06 14.49 37.76
N ASP A 151 -3.09 15.40 37.87
CA ASP A 151 -1.91 15.40 37.00
C ASP A 151 -1.02 14.17 37.27
N LEU A 152 -0.87 13.79 38.54
CA LEU A 152 -0.15 12.57 38.93
C LEU A 152 -0.83 11.29 38.42
N VAL A 153 -2.16 11.20 38.50
CA VAL A 153 -2.92 10.05 37.96
C VAL A 153 -2.77 10.01 36.45
N SER A 154 -2.94 11.15 35.77
CA SER A 154 -2.80 11.27 34.32
C SER A 154 -1.41 10.84 33.85
N ALA A 155 -0.36 11.26 34.54
CA ALA A 155 1.01 10.87 34.24
C ALA A 155 1.26 9.37 34.47
N ALA A 156 0.70 8.80 35.55
CA ALA A 156 0.88 7.39 35.89
C ALA A 156 0.20 6.43 34.89
N ILE A 157 -0.95 6.82 34.33
CA ILE A 157 -1.69 5.99 33.36
C ILE A 157 -1.28 6.24 31.91
N GLY A 158 -0.37 7.19 31.66
CA GLY A 158 0.00 7.60 30.31
C GLY A 158 -1.18 8.22 29.56
N PHE A 159 -1.93 9.11 30.23
CA PHE A 159 -3.08 9.79 29.64
C PHE A 159 -2.69 10.42 28.30
N ASN A 160 -3.40 10.01 27.25
CA ASN A 160 -3.22 10.52 25.91
C ASN A 160 -4.57 11.08 25.45
N PRO A 161 -4.68 12.41 25.21
CA PRO A 161 -5.94 13.03 24.81
C PRO A 161 -6.46 12.50 23.46
N ASP A 162 -5.59 12.00 22.59
CA ASP A 162 -5.98 11.40 21.30
C ASP A 162 -6.60 10.02 21.47
N ARG A 163 -6.38 9.36 22.63
CA ARG A 163 -6.93 8.03 22.95
C ARG A 163 -8.27 8.10 23.70
N GLY A 164 -8.77 9.30 24.01
CA GLY A 164 -10.00 9.51 24.81
C GLY A 164 -9.82 9.15 26.28
#